data_AF-A0A528AZ93-F1
#
_entry.id   AF-A0A528AZ93-F1
#
_cell.length_a   1.000
_cell.length_b   1.000
_cell.length_c   1.000
_cell.angle_alpha   90.00
_cell.angle_beta   90.00
_cell.angle_gamma   90.00
#
_symmetry.space_group_name_H-M   'P 1'
#
loop_
_entity.id
_entity.type
_entity.pdbx_description
1 polymer ?
#
loop_
_entity_poly.entity_id
_entity_poly.type
_entity_poly.pdbx_seq_one_letter_code
_entity_poly.pdbx_strand_id
1 'polypeptide(L)'
;VVFEWQDLSGGEVLMHDPTVWVTSELHHMHEERPVPIALYNRAGWCKDFAIKSLEQRGLAYRVAYTSDTNGGLRLAVTSGLAIAPISRSNIPAGCRELTAADGFGDIDSSNVVLRRNPNASGEAIDGMEEAILEAFTNR
;
A
#
# COMPACT_ATOMS: atom_id res chain seq x y z
N VAL A 1 6.19 13.69 4.59
CA VAL A 1 6.11 12.22 4.57
C VAL A 1 5.90 11.77 3.14
N VAL A 2 6.84 11.00 2.59
CA VAL A 2 6.79 10.47 1.23
C VAL A 2 6.90 8.94 1.30
N PHE A 3 6.20 8.23 0.42
CA PHE A 3 6.39 6.80 0.21
C PHE A 3 7.55 6.59 -0.76
N GLU A 4 8.64 6.00 -0.29
CA GLU A 4 9.86 5.76 -1.08
C GLU A 4 10.16 4.26 -1.17
N TRP A 5 10.42 3.78 -2.39
CA TRP A 5 10.71 2.37 -2.72
C TRP A 5 12.20 2.10 -3.02
N GLN A 6 13.00 3.15 -3.27
CA GLN A 6 14.45 3.06 -3.35
C GLN A 6 15.09 3.81 -2.20
N ASP A 7 16.12 3.21 -1.60
CA ASP A 7 17.00 3.80 -0.61
C ASP A 7 17.82 4.94 -1.25
N LEU A 8 17.20 6.11 -1.41
CA LEU A 8 17.83 7.32 -1.89
C LEU A 8 18.02 8.28 -0.71
N SER A 9 19.07 7.99 0.06
CA SER A 9 20.00 8.96 0.63
C SER A 9 19.41 10.32 1.05
N GLY A 10 18.95 10.40 2.30
CA GLY A 10 18.87 11.67 3.04
C GLY A 10 17.62 11.92 3.88
N GLY A 11 16.74 10.95 4.08
CA GLY A 11 15.57 11.06 4.96
C GLY A 11 15.58 10.02 6.08
N GLU A 12 14.94 10.34 7.20
CA GLU A 12 14.76 9.41 8.32
C GLU A 12 13.57 8.49 8.07
N VAL A 13 13.79 7.17 8.14
CA VAL A 13 12.72 6.18 7.96
C VAL A 13 11.85 6.16 9.22
N LEU A 14 10.59 6.57 9.08
CA LEU A 14 9.63 6.61 10.17
C LEU A 14 8.95 5.25 10.40
N MET A 15 8.62 4.54 9.32
CA MET A 15 7.86 3.29 9.39
C MET A 15 8.06 2.46 8.12
N HIS A 16 8.13 1.15 8.29
CA HIS A 16 8.02 0.20 7.18
C HIS A 16 6.55 -0.13 6.93
N ASP A 17 6.01 0.22 5.77
CA ASP A 17 4.57 0.08 5.45
C ASP A 17 4.40 -0.44 4.02
N PRO A 18 4.66 -1.75 3.80
CA PRO A 18 4.62 -2.33 2.48
C PRO A 18 3.20 -2.35 1.91
N THR A 19 3.11 -2.30 0.57
CA THR A 19 1.86 -2.56 -0.13
C THR A 19 1.60 -4.06 -0.17
N VAL A 20 0.41 -4.47 0.27
CA VAL A 20 -0.03 -5.87 0.33
C VAL A 20 -1.34 -6.06 -0.42
N TRP A 21 -1.63 -7.29 -0.82
CA TRP A 21 -2.94 -7.62 -1.37
C TRP A 21 -3.96 -7.77 -0.24
N VAL A 22 -5.09 -7.08 -0.37
CA VAL A 22 -6.16 -7.08 0.65
C VAL A 22 -7.44 -7.65 0.07
N THR A 23 -8.10 -8.51 0.85
CA THR A 23 -9.42 -9.09 0.56
C THR A 23 -10.42 -8.75 1.67
N SER A 24 -11.71 -8.74 1.34
CA SER A 24 -12.76 -8.82 2.36
C SER A 24 -12.75 -10.21 3.00
N GLU A 25 -13.03 -10.25 4.31
CA GLU A 25 -13.20 -11.49 5.08
C GLU A 25 -14.50 -12.23 4.75
N LEU A 26 -15.46 -11.57 4.08
CA LEU A 26 -16.78 -12.13 3.80
C LEU A 26 -16.94 -12.66 2.38
N HIS A 27 -16.22 -12.09 1.41
CA HIS A 27 -16.52 -12.27 -0.01
C HIS A 27 -15.57 -13.22 -0.74
N HIS A 28 -14.38 -13.49 -0.19
CA HIS A 28 -13.43 -14.47 -0.75
C HIS A 28 -13.04 -14.27 -2.23
N MET A 29 -13.05 -13.02 -2.72
CA MET A 29 -12.74 -12.70 -4.13
C MET A 29 -11.36 -13.19 -4.61
N HIS A 30 -10.42 -13.42 -3.70
CA HIS A 30 -9.09 -13.99 -3.99
C HIS A 30 -9.13 -15.45 -4.47
N GLU A 31 -10.24 -16.16 -4.26
CA GLU A 31 -10.44 -17.55 -4.69
C GLU A 31 -11.02 -17.65 -6.11
N GLU A 32 -11.57 -16.56 -6.66
CA GLU A 32 -12.06 -16.53 -8.05
C GLU A 32 -10.93 -16.69 -9.07
N ARG A 33 -11.25 -17.26 -10.23
CA ARG A 33 -10.32 -17.41 -11.35
C ARG A 33 -10.99 -16.98 -12.67
N PRO A 34 -10.44 -15.99 -13.40
CA PRO A 34 -9.31 -15.14 -13.03
C PRO A 34 -9.63 -14.21 -11.85
N VAL A 35 -8.64 -13.95 -11.00
CA VAL A 35 -8.78 -13.14 -9.78
C VAL A 35 -9.21 -11.71 -10.14
N PRO A 36 -10.34 -11.20 -9.63
CA PRO A 36 -10.74 -9.81 -9.81
C PRO A 36 -9.86 -8.88 -8.99
N ILE A 37 -9.17 -7.96 -9.67
CA ILE A 37 -8.32 -6.97 -9.02
C ILE A 37 -8.82 -5.54 -9.26
N ALA A 38 -8.69 -4.72 -8.22
CA ALA A 38 -8.84 -3.28 -8.28
C ALA A 38 -7.46 -2.62 -8.28
N LEU A 39 -7.22 -1.67 -9.18
CA LEU A 39 -5.91 -1.01 -9.32
C LEU A 39 -6.04 0.51 -9.32
N TYR A 40 -4.94 1.20 -8.99
CA TYR A 40 -4.85 2.63 -9.26
C TYR A 40 -4.91 2.90 -10.77
N ASN A 41 -5.71 3.89 -11.17
CA ASN A 41 -5.92 4.26 -12.57
C ASN A 41 -4.70 5.00 -13.15
N ARG A 42 -4.01 5.81 -12.33
CA ARG A 42 -2.75 6.44 -12.75
C ARG A 42 -1.70 5.39 -13.12
N ALA A 43 -1.25 5.45 -14.38
CA ALA A 43 -0.07 4.72 -14.84
C ALA A 43 1.11 5.11 -13.95
N GLY A 44 1.76 4.12 -13.35
CA GLY A 44 2.83 4.35 -12.40
C GLY A 44 3.30 3.06 -11.75
N TRP A 45 4.43 3.19 -11.06
CA TRP A 45 5.17 2.10 -10.41
C TRP A 45 4.27 1.13 -9.62
N CYS A 46 3.34 1.64 -8.80
CA CYS A 46 2.46 0.82 -7.96
C CYS A 46 1.62 -0.18 -8.77
N LYS A 47 1.10 0.23 -9.93
CA LYS A 47 0.33 -0.66 -10.82
C LYS A 47 1.22 -1.77 -11.38
N ASP A 48 2.42 -1.43 -11.83
CA ASP A 48 3.35 -2.38 -12.42
C ASP A 48 3.85 -3.41 -11.40
N PHE A 49 4.13 -3.00 -10.16
CA PHE A 49 4.51 -3.93 -9.09
C PHE A 49 3.37 -4.86 -8.71
N ALA A 50 2.15 -4.35 -8.59
CA ALA A 50 0.98 -5.18 -8.30
C ALA A 50 0.78 -6.26 -9.38
N ILE A 51 0.82 -5.87 -10.66
CA ILE A 51 0.71 -6.82 -11.77
C ILE A 51 1.85 -7.85 -11.76
N LYS A 52 3.11 -7.40 -11.64
CA LYS A 52 4.28 -8.29 -11.58
C LYS A 52 4.18 -9.29 -10.43
N SER A 53 3.68 -8.87 -9.27
CA SER A 53 3.49 -9.76 -8.11
C SER A 53 2.58 -10.95 -8.42
N LEU A 54 1.50 -10.72 -9.18
CA LEU A 54 0.57 -11.77 -9.63
C LEU A 54 1.19 -12.64 -10.73
N GLU A 55 1.84 -12.02 -11.72
CA GLU A 55 2.49 -12.73 -12.84
C GLU A 55 3.60 -13.67 -12.35
N GLN A 56 4.44 -13.22 -11.41
CA GLN A 56 5.50 -14.06 -10.81
C GLN A 56 4.96 -15.30 -10.10
N ARG A 57 3.70 -15.24 -9.64
CA ARG A 57 3.02 -16.35 -8.96
C ARG A 57 2.15 -17.18 -9.91
N GLY A 58 2.09 -16.81 -11.20
CA GLY A 58 1.24 -17.47 -12.19
C GLY A 58 -0.26 -17.31 -11.91
N LEU A 59 -0.67 -16.28 -11.19
CA LEU A 59 -2.07 -16.04 -10.88
C LEU A 59 -2.75 -15.31 -12.04
N ALA A 60 -3.70 -16.00 -12.70
CA ALA A 60 -4.55 -15.36 -13.70
C ALA A 60 -5.43 -14.30 -13.05
N TYR A 61 -5.47 -13.10 -13.61
CA TYR A 61 -6.21 -11.96 -13.06
C TYR A 61 -7.02 -11.22 -14.13
N ARG A 62 -7.99 -10.42 -13.68
CA ARG A 62 -8.74 -9.47 -14.51
C ARG A 62 -8.87 -8.14 -13.77
N VAL A 63 -8.70 -7.03 -14.46
CA VAL A 63 -8.93 -5.70 -13.87
C VAL A 63 -10.43 -5.47 -13.79
N ALA A 64 -11.01 -5.65 -12.59
CA ALA A 64 -12.44 -5.51 -12.34
C ALA A 64 -12.83 -4.05 -12.03
N TYR A 65 -11.88 -3.28 -11.49
CA TYR A 65 -12.11 -1.90 -11.09
C TYR A 65 -10.84 -1.07 -11.15
N THR A 66 -10.96 0.23 -11.41
CA THR A 66 -9.85 1.18 -11.30
C THR A 66 -10.29 2.45 -10.58
N SER A 67 -9.39 3.04 -9.80
CA SER A 67 -9.64 4.27 -9.04
C SER A 67 -8.40 5.15 -9.00
N ASP A 68 -8.57 6.48 -8.97
CA ASP A 68 -7.48 7.43 -8.74
C ASP A 68 -7.25 7.75 -7.25
N THR A 69 -8.00 7.11 -6.36
CA THR A 69 -7.95 7.36 -4.91
C THR A 69 -7.87 6.08 -4.11
N ASN A 70 -7.20 6.15 -2.94
CA ASN A 70 -7.15 5.07 -1.97
C ASN A 70 -8.56 4.67 -1.50
N GLY A 71 -9.45 5.65 -1.29
CA GLY A 71 -10.84 5.41 -0.90
C GLY A 71 -11.59 4.51 -1.88
N GLY A 72 -11.38 4.67 -3.19
CA GLY A 72 -12.00 3.78 -4.19
C GLY A 72 -11.49 2.34 -4.12
N LEU A 73 -10.20 2.12 -3.85
CA LEU A 73 -9.68 0.76 -3.64
C LEU A 73 -10.24 0.12 -2.37
N ARG A 74 -10.31 0.88 -1.27
CA ARG A 74 -10.94 0.41 -0.03
C ARG A 74 -12.39 -0.01 -0.28
N LEU A 75 -13.17 0.82 -0.97
CA LEU A 75 -14.55 0.51 -1.33
C LEU A 75 -14.67 -0.76 -2.17
N ALA A 76 -13.79 -0.95 -3.15
CA ALA A 76 -13.79 -2.15 -3.99
C ALA A 76 -13.57 -3.42 -3.16
N VAL A 77 -12.66 -3.38 -2.17
CA VAL A 77 -12.42 -4.51 -1.28
C VAL A 77 -13.57 -4.72 -0.32
N THR A 78 -14.01 -3.68 0.40
CA THR A 78 -15.04 -3.80 1.44
C THR A 78 -16.40 -4.20 0.89
N SER A 79 -16.71 -3.86 -0.37
CA SER A 79 -17.94 -4.27 -1.06
C SER A 79 -17.86 -5.64 -1.72
N GLY A 80 -16.71 -6.31 -1.65
CA GLY A 80 -16.53 -7.61 -2.30
C GLY A 80 -16.43 -7.55 -3.82
N LEU A 81 -16.10 -6.40 -4.41
CA LEU A 81 -15.97 -6.26 -5.86
C LEU A 81 -14.66 -6.88 -6.39
N ALA A 82 -13.56 -6.74 -5.64
CA ALA A 82 -12.24 -7.19 -6.04
C ALA A 82 -11.26 -7.21 -4.85
N ILE A 83 -10.12 -7.87 -5.01
CA ILE A 83 -8.95 -7.63 -4.13
C ILE A 83 -8.21 -6.38 -4.59
N ALA A 84 -7.48 -5.70 -3.69
CA ALA A 84 -6.74 -4.49 -4.06
C ALA A 84 -5.37 -4.40 -3.37
N PRO A 85 -4.39 -3.73 -4.01
CA PRO A 85 -3.12 -3.39 -3.38
C PRO A 85 -3.33 -2.20 -2.42
N ILE A 86 -3.11 -2.39 -1.13
CA ILE A 86 -3.26 -1.36 -0.08
C ILE A 86 -2.08 -1.47 0.89
N SER A 87 -1.57 -0.34 1.40
CA SER A 87 -0.57 -0.35 2.48
C SER A 87 -1.07 -1.12 3.70
N ARG A 88 -0.22 -1.94 4.31
CA ARG A 88 -0.58 -2.80 5.46
C ARG A 88 -1.20 -2.00 6.61
N SER A 89 -0.73 -0.79 6.86
CA SER A 89 -1.29 0.10 7.90
C SER A 89 -2.72 0.61 7.62
N ASN A 90 -3.20 0.47 6.38
CA ASN A 90 -4.45 1.07 5.90
C ASN A 90 -5.54 0.03 5.56
N ILE A 91 -5.33 -1.24 5.91
CA ILE A 91 -6.31 -2.32 5.73
C ILE A 91 -7.65 -1.89 6.37
N PRO A 92 -8.76 -1.87 5.60
CA PRO A 92 -10.08 -1.53 6.15
C PRO A 92 -10.55 -2.57 7.17
N ALA A 93 -11.43 -2.17 8.10
CA ALA A 93 -12.12 -3.12 8.98
C ALA A 93 -12.93 -4.15 8.17
N GLY A 94 -12.98 -5.40 8.65
CA GLY A 94 -13.63 -6.52 7.94
C GLY A 94 -12.87 -6.98 6.69
N CYS A 95 -11.61 -6.58 6.55
CA CYS A 95 -10.70 -6.99 5.51
C CYS A 95 -9.39 -7.49 6.13
N ARG A 96 -8.67 -8.33 5.38
CA ARG A 96 -7.39 -8.89 5.80
C ARG A 96 -6.38 -8.87 4.68
N GLU A 97 -5.11 -8.92 5.07
CA GLU A 97 -3.99 -9.21 4.17
C GLU A 97 -4.08 -10.64 3.63
N LEU A 98 -3.74 -10.80 2.35
CA LEU A 98 -3.49 -12.08 1.71
C LEU A 98 -2.00 -12.40 1.79
N THR A 99 -1.70 -13.57 2.34
CA THR A 99 -0.33 -13.99 2.67
C THR A 99 0.15 -15.10 1.73
N ALA A 100 1.37 -15.59 1.96
CA ALA A 100 1.89 -16.77 1.27
C ALA A 100 0.97 -17.99 1.42
N ALA A 101 0.26 -18.12 2.54
CA ALA A 101 -0.70 -19.21 2.75
C ALA A 101 -1.89 -19.15 1.78
N ASP A 102 -2.26 -17.94 1.33
CA ASP A 102 -3.31 -17.70 0.34
C ASP A 102 -2.78 -17.77 -1.11
N GLY A 103 -1.46 -17.95 -1.30
CA GLY A 103 -0.79 -17.88 -2.60
C GLY A 103 -0.38 -16.47 -3.02
N PHE A 104 -0.38 -15.50 -2.10
CA PHE A 104 0.00 -14.11 -2.34
C PHE A 104 1.31 -13.75 -1.63
N GLY A 105 1.76 -12.50 -1.75
CA GLY A 105 2.86 -11.97 -0.96
C GLY A 105 2.99 -10.47 -1.16
N ASP A 106 3.98 -9.89 -0.50
CA ASP A 106 4.26 -8.45 -0.56
C ASP A 106 4.42 -7.98 -2.01
N ILE A 107 3.84 -6.83 -2.31
CA ILE A 107 3.93 -6.21 -3.65
C ILE A 107 5.20 -5.36 -3.73
N ASP A 108 5.51 -4.65 -2.66
CA ASP A 108 6.70 -3.82 -2.51
C ASP A 108 7.16 -3.77 -1.06
N SER A 109 8.32 -3.16 -0.82
CA SER A 109 8.90 -2.92 0.50
C SER A 109 8.91 -1.43 0.84
N SER A 110 7.79 -0.72 0.58
CA SER A 110 7.73 0.73 0.72
C SER A 110 8.00 1.21 2.15
N ASN A 111 8.79 2.29 2.27
CA ASN A 111 9.07 2.97 3.52
C ASN A 111 8.38 4.33 3.57
N VAL A 112 7.93 4.69 4.76
CA VAL A 112 7.45 6.02 5.10
C VAL A 112 8.63 6.84 5.59
N VAL A 113 9.03 7.88 4.85
CA VAL A 113 10.24 8.65 5.13
C VAL A 113 9.91 10.10 5.47
N LEU A 114 10.55 10.62 6.53
CA LEU A 114 10.60 12.04 6.84
C LEU A 114 11.74 12.68 6.05
N ARG A 115 11.40 13.65 5.21
CA ARG A 115 12.38 14.44 4.46
C ARG A 115 12.33 15.88 4.92
N ARG A 116 13.49 16.36 5.37
CA ARG A 116 13.73 17.76 5.70
C ARG A 116 14.39 18.45 4.51
N ASN A 117 13.96 19.66 4.19
CA ASN A 117 14.69 20.49 3.24
C ASN A 117 15.98 20.96 3.92
N PRO A 118 17.18 20.63 3.39
CA PRO A 118 18.45 20.95 4.04
C PRO A 118 18.68 22.47 4.21
N ASN A 119 17.99 23.29 3.43
CA ASN A 119 18.08 24.75 3.51
C ASN A 119 17.05 25.38 4.46
N ALA A 120 16.22 24.58 5.12
CA ALA A 120 15.14 25.05 5.98
C ALA A 120 15.50 24.87 7.47
N SER A 121 15.60 25.99 8.19
CA SER A 121 15.96 26.07 9.61
C SER A 121 15.00 26.95 10.41
N GLY A 122 14.71 26.59 11.66
CA GLY A 122 13.92 27.38 12.59
C GLY A 122 13.10 26.52 13.54
N GLU A 123 12.73 27.08 14.70
CA GLU A 123 12.06 26.35 15.79
C GLU A 123 10.76 25.66 15.35
N ALA A 124 9.99 26.28 14.45
CA ALA A 124 8.77 25.68 13.93
C ALA A 124 9.02 24.42 13.07
N ILE A 125 10.17 24.36 12.38
CA ILE A 125 10.56 23.18 11.59
C ILE A 125 11.00 22.06 12.53
N ASP A 126 11.82 22.40 13.54
CA ASP A 126 12.32 21.44 14.52
C ASP A 126 11.16 20.85 15.34
N GLY A 127 10.22 21.68 15.80
CA GLY A 127 9.04 21.22 16.52
C GLY A 127 8.09 20.36 15.68
N MET A 128 7.97 20.62 14.37
CA MET A 128 7.18 19.77 13.46
C MET A 128 7.84 18.41 13.23
N GLU A 129 9.17 18.39 13.09
CA GLU A 129 9.96 17.16 12.98
C GLU A 129 9.79 16.28 14.23
N GLU A 130 9.97 16.85 15.42
CA GLU A 130 9.77 16.16 16.69
C GLU A 130 8.34 15.62 16.85
N ALA A 131 7.33 16.44 16.57
CA ALA A 131 5.93 16.02 16.66
C ALA A 131 5.59 14.86 15.68
N ILE A 132 6.17 14.86 14.48
CA ILE A 132 6.01 13.75 13.53
C ILE A 132 6.70 12.50 14.07
N LEU A 133 7.94 12.60 14.55
CA LEU A 133 8.69 11.46 15.09
C LEU A 133 7.96 10.82 16.28
N GLU A 134 7.45 11.63 17.21
CA GLU A 134 6.66 11.13 18.35
C GLU A 134 5.38 10.41 17.90
N ALA A 135 4.66 10.97 16.92
CA ALA A 135 3.41 10.39 16.43
C ALA A 135 3.61 9.02 15.76
N PHE A 136 4.77 8.80 15.13
CA PHE A 136 5.14 7.51 14.53
C PHE A 136 5.75 6.52 15.52
N THR A 137 6.31 7.00 16.64
CA THR A 137 6.86 6.15 17.73
C THR A 137 5.76 5.56 18.62
N ASN A 138 4.65 6.29 18.83
CA ASN A 138 3.57 5.89 19.75
C ASN A 138 2.44 5.06 19.11
N ARG A 139 2.72 4.32 18.03
CA ARG A 139 1.72 3.57 17.25
C ARG A 139 1.65 2.09 17.58
#